data_AF-A0A1H8NUV0-F1
#
_entry.id   AF-A0A1H8NUV0-F1
#
_cell.length_a   1.000
_cell.length_b   1.000
_cell.length_c   1.000
_cell.angle_alpha   90.00
_cell.angle_beta   90.00
_cell.angle_gamma   90.00
#
_symmetry.space_group_name_H-M   'P 1'
#
loop_
_entity.id
_entity.type
_entity.pdbx_description
1 polymer ?
#
loop_
_entity_poly.entity_id
_entity_poly.type
_entity_poly.pdbx_seq_one_letter_code
_entity_poly.pdbx_strand_id
1 'polypeptide(L)'
;MFMRAVHPGQVLKDELGELGITPTEFSRQIEVPPNRVSQIIAGKRSITGDTALRFGHWFGTDPQFWLNLQAQFDLAQADKETGDTIRHLPTRASLPPQPEQPRIV
;
A
#
# COMPACT_ATOMS: atom_id res chain seq x y z
N MET A 1 -18.21 4.58 2.01
CA MET A 1 -17.57 5.71 1.31
C MET A 1 -16.38 5.15 0.56
N PHE A 2 -16.51 4.90 -0.75
CA PHE A 2 -15.35 4.54 -1.58
C PHE A 2 -14.51 5.81 -1.74
N MET A 3 -13.64 6.08 -0.75
CA MET A 3 -12.54 7.01 -0.94
C MET A 3 -11.83 6.56 -2.22
N ARG A 4 -11.73 7.44 -3.23
CA ARG A 4 -10.88 7.21 -4.39
C ARG A 4 -9.50 6.88 -3.84
N ALA A 5 -9.12 5.59 -3.85
CA ALA A 5 -7.81 5.19 -3.39
C ALA A 5 -6.80 5.83 -4.33
N VAL A 6 -6.10 6.85 -3.84
CA VAL A 6 -5.10 7.57 -4.61
C VAL A 6 -3.91 6.63 -4.78
N HIS A 7 -3.46 6.46 -6.01
CA HIS A 7 -2.31 5.61 -6.28
C HIS A 7 -1.06 6.18 -5.57
N PRO A 8 -0.31 5.40 -4.77
CA PRO A 8 0.84 5.91 -4.02
C PRO A 8 1.92 6.54 -4.91
N GLY A 9 2.09 6.03 -6.12
CA GLY A 9 2.99 6.62 -7.12
C GLY A 9 2.54 8.00 -7.63
N GLN A 10 1.24 8.32 -7.60
CA GLN A 10 0.74 9.65 -7.93
C GLN A 10 1.08 10.64 -6.80
N VAL A 11 0.84 10.23 -5.53
CA VAL A 11 1.27 11.02 -4.35
C VAL A 11 2.76 11.31 -4.41
N LEU A 12 3.59 10.28 -4.66
CA LEU A 12 5.04 10.47 -4.80
C LEU A 12 5.40 11.45 -5.92
N LYS A 13 4.72 11.38 -7.07
CA LYS A 13 4.98 12.29 -8.19
C LYS A 13 4.64 13.73 -7.84
N ASP A 14 3.55 13.96 -7.12
CA ASP A 14 3.09 15.29 -6.72
C ASP A 14 4.06 15.91 -5.70
N GLU A 15 4.43 15.16 -4.65
CA GLU A 15 5.43 15.56 -3.65
C GLU A 15 6.78 15.96 -4.30
N LEU A 16 7.28 15.14 -5.23
CA LEU A 16 8.51 15.45 -5.95
C LEU A 16 8.37 16.69 -6.85
N GLY A 17 7.20 16.90 -7.44
CA GLY A 17 6.87 18.06 -8.26
C GLY A 17 6.87 19.36 -7.45
N GLU A 18 6.26 19.34 -6.26
CA GLU A 18 6.24 20.48 -5.33
C GLU A 18 7.64 20.87 -4.85
N LEU A 19 8.52 19.88 -4.66
CA LEU A 19 9.91 20.09 -4.27
C LEU A 19 10.84 20.40 -5.45
N GLY A 20 10.37 20.31 -6.69
CA GLY A 20 11.19 20.50 -7.89
C GLY A 20 12.28 19.43 -8.08
N ILE A 21 12.09 18.24 -7.51
CA ILE A 21 13.06 17.15 -7.53
C ILE A 21 12.66 16.10 -8.58
N THR A 22 13.62 15.70 -9.41
CA THR A 22 13.36 14.65 -10.41
C THR A 22 13.32 13.26 -9.77
N PRO A 23 12.54 12.30 -10.29
CA PRO A 23 12.54 10.92 -9.81
C PRO A 23 13.94 10.27 -9.80
N THR A 24 14.76 10.61 -10.79
CA THR A 24 16.13 10.14 -10.90
C THR A 24 17.02 10.72 -9.79
N GLU A 25 16.87 12.01 -9.49
CA GLU A 25 17.57 12.64 -8.37
C GLU A 25 17.14 12.04 -7.03
N PHE A 26 15.83 11.97 -6.78
CA PHE A 26 15.30 11.35 -5.57
C PHE A 26 15.80 9.91 -5.38
N SER A 27 15.83 9.10 -6.45
CA SER A 27 16.32 7.72 -6.38
C SER A 27 17.77 7.61 -5.90
N ARG A 28 18.64 8.56 -6.29
CA ARG A 28 20.02 8.64 -5.79
C ARG A 28 20.06 8.99 -4.31
N GLN A 29 19.28 9.99 -3.90
CA GLN A 29 19.27 10.46 -2.50
C GLN A 29 18.78 9.40 -1.51
N ILE A 30 17.92 8.48 -1.95
CA ILE A 30 17.44 7.36 -1.14
C ILE A 30 18.18 6.04 -1.40
N GLU A 31 19.28 6.08 -2.17
CA GLU A 31 20.15 4.94 -2.49
C GLU A 31 19.41 3.74 -3.12
N VAL A 32 18.56 4.00 -4.12
CA VAL A 32 17.87 2.95 -4.89
C VAL A 32 18.08 3.12 -6.40
N PRO A 33 17.96 2.03 -7.20
CA PRO A 33 18.01 2.16 -8.65
C PRO A 33 16.91 3.10 -9.18
N PRO A 34 17.18 3.99 -10.15
CA PRO A 34 16.18 4.92 -10.70
C PRO A 34 14.91 4.25 -11.21
N ASN A 35 15.06 3.07 -11.82
CA ASN A 35 13.94 2.28 -12.30
C ASN A 35 12.94 1.94 -11.17
N ARG A 36 13.38 1.81 -9.92
CA ARG A 36 12.47 1.55 -8.79
C ARG A 36 11.45 2.68 -8.63
N VAL A 37 11.92 3.93 -8.56
CA VAL A 37 11.07 5.11 -8.38
C VAL A 37 10.17 5.30 -9.60
N SER A 38 10.71 5.20 -10.81
CA SER A 38 9.93 5.35 -12.05
C SER A 38 8.80 4.31 -12.16
N GLN A 39 9.05 3.05 -11.75
CA GLN A 39 8.03 2.00 -11.77
C GLN A 39 6.97 2.22 -10.68
N ILE A 40 7.34 2.77 -9.53
CA ILE A 40 6.38 3.16 -8.48
C ILE A 40 5.47 4.27 -9.00
N ILE A 41 6.05 5.34 -9.58
CA ILE A 41 5.27 6.43 -10.18
C ILE A 41 4.33 5.92 -11.28
N ALA A 42 4.80 4.96 -12.09
CA ALA A 42 4.01 4.35 -13.15
C ALA A 42 2.98 3.30 -12.68
N GLY A 43 2.91 3.00 -11.38
CA GLY A 43 2.02 1.98 -10.81
C GLY A 43 2.33 0.54 -11.22
N LYS A 44 3.57 0.29 -11.64
CA LYS A 44 4.07 -1.03 -12.03
C LYS A 44 4.83 -1.73 -10.90
N ARG A 45 5.10 -1.02 -9.80
CA ARG A 45 5.77 -1.54 -8.61
C ARG A 45 5.10 -0.97 -7.36
N SER A 46 4.79 -1.85 -6.43
CA SER A 46 4.28 -1.47 -5.10
C SER A 46 5.38 -0.90 -4.19
N ILE A 47 4.98 -0.04 -3.26
CA ILE A 47 5.83 0.39 -2.15
C ILE A 47 5.99 -0.78 -1.17
N THR A 48 7.23 -1.20 -0.94
CA THR A 48 7.59 -2.20 0.07
C THR A 48 7.96 -1.55 1.39
N GLY A 49 8.13 -2.33 2.47
CA GLY A 49 8.63 -1.82 3.76
C GLY A 49 9.97 -1.08 3.65
N ASP A 50 10.95 -1.64 2.92
CA ASP A 50 12.24 -0.96 2.63
C ASP A 50 12.03 0.39 1.93
N THR A 51 11.13 0.44 0.94
CA THR A 51 10.86 1.68 0.20
C THR A 51 10.17 2.71 1.10
N ALA A 52 9.22 2.28 1.93
CA ALA A 52 8.51 3.14 2.87
C ALA A 52 9.43 3.72 3.94
N LEU A 53 10.37 2.92 4.48
CA LEU A 53 11.38 3.42 5.42
C LEU A 53 12.26 4.50 4.79
N ARG A 54 12.71 4.27 3.55
CA ARG A 54 13.51 5.24 2.79
C ARG A 54 12.74 6.52 2.50
N PHE A 55 11.49 6.41 2.07
CA PHE A 55 10.62 7.57 1.82
C PHE A 55 10.37 8.34 3.12
N GLY A 56 9.99 7.66 4.20
CA GLY A 56 9.74 8.30 5.48
C GLY A 56 10.96 9.03 6.03
N HIS A 57 12.14 8.43 5.93
CA HIS A 57 13.39 9.09 6.30
C HIS A 57 13.65 10.36 5.47
N TRP A 58 13.51 10.27 4.16
CA TRP A 58 13.83 11.38 3.25
C TRP A 58 12.81 12.53 3.32
N PHE A 59 11.51 12.22 3.33
CA PHE A 59 10.43 13.21 3.43
C PHE A 59 10.18 13.70 4.86
N GLY A 60 10.78 13.08 5.88
CA GLY A 60 10.49 13.39 7.28
C GLY A 60 9.07 12.98 7.71
N THR A 61 8.49 11.98 7.06
CA THR A 61 7.15 11.45 7.33
C THR A 61 7.20 10.08 7.98
N ASP A 62 6.11 9.65 8.64
CA ASP A 62 5.99 8.27 9.11
C ASP A 62 6.03 7.28 7.92
N PRO A 63 6.92 6.28 7.89
CA PRO A 63 6.92 5.22 6.88
C PRO A 63 5.56 4.53 6.70
N GLN A 64 4.77 4.40 7.77
CA GLN A 64 3.45 3.77 7.72
C GLN A 64 2.48 4.53 6.82
N PHE A 65 2.65 5.84 6.64
CA PHE A 65 1.85 6.64 5.69
C PHE A 65 1.91 6.04 4.28
N TRP A 66 3.12 5.73 3.80
CA TRP A 66 3.34 5.20 2.46
C TRP A 66 2.80 3.78 2.29
N LEU A 67 2.94 2.93 3.31
CA LEU A 67 2.35 1.59 3.29
C LEU A 67 0.82 1.64 3.35
N ASN A 68 0.23 2.58 4.09
CA ASN A 68 -1.22 2.75 4.15
C ASN A 68 -1.79 3.16 2.79
N LEU A 69 -1.11 4.07 2.06
CA LEU A 69 -1.50 4.42 0.69
C LEU A 69 -1.48 3.19 -0.23
N GLN A 70 -0.42 2.40 -0.15
CA GLN A 70 -0.30 1.16 -0.93
C GLN A 70 -1.42 0.17 -0.58
N ALA A 71 -1.64 -0.11 0.71
CA ALA A 71 -2.64 -1.05 1.16
C ALA A 71 -4.06 -0.62 0.76
N GLN A 72 -4.39 0.66 0.88
CA GLN A 72 -5.69 1.18 0.45
C GLN A 72 -5.88 1.06 -1.06
N PHE A 73 -4.85 1.34 -1.85
CA PHE A 73 -4.89 1.16 -3.30
C PHE A 73 -5.07 -0.31 -3.69
N ASP A 74 -4.29 -1.21 -3.09
CA ASP A 74 -4.33 -2.64 -3.38
C ASP A 74 -5.69 -3.25 -3.01
N LEU A 75 -6.24 -2.89 -1.86
CA LEU A 75 -7.59 -3.32 -1.46
C LEU A 75 -8.66 -2.78 -2.42
N ALA A 76 -8.54 -1.53 -2.86
CA ALA A 76 -9.51 -0.95 -3.80
C ALA A 76 -9.43 -1.58 -5.19
N GLN A 77 -8.26 -2.04 -5.64
CA GLN A 77 -8.13 -2.81 -6.88
C GLN A 77 -8.69 -4.22 -6.70
N ALA A 78 -8.30 -4.92 -5.62
CA ALA A 78 -8.78 -6.27 -5.34
C ALA A 78 -10.31 -6.34 -5.17
N ASP A 79 -10.93 -5.34 -4.53
CA ASP A 79 -12.39 -5.25 -4.39
C ASP A 79 -13.10 -5.06 -5.74
N LYS A 80 -12.48 -4.33 -6.69
CA LYS A 80 -13.03 -4.20 -8.05
C LYS A 80 -12.93 -5.49 -8.84
N GLU A 81 -11.86 -6.26 -8.66
CA GLU A 81 -11.61 -7.48 -9.42
C GLU A 81 -12.36 -8.70 -8.86
N THR A 82 -12.42 -8.81 -7.52
CA THR A 82 -12.88 -10.03 -6.82
C THR A 82 -13.84 -9.76 -5.68
N GLY A 83 -14.20 -8.50 -5.41
CA GLY A 83 -15.02 -8.13 -4.25
C GLY A 83 -16.38 -8.83 -4.23
N ASP A 84 -17.03 -8.98 -5.39
CA ASP A 84 -18.32 -9.70 -5.47
C ASP A 84 -18.18 -11.17 -5.08
N THR A 85 -17.16 -11.85 -5.60
CA THR A 85 -16.85 -13.24 -5.22
C THR A 85 -16.55 -13.36 -3.72
N ILE A 86 -15.79 -12.41 -3.16
CA ILE A 86 -15.42 -12.39 -1.74
C ILE A 86 -16.66 -12.18 -0.83
N ARG A 87 -17.63 -11.36 -1.26
CA ARG A 87 -18.85 -11.09 -0.48
C ARG A 87 -19.73 -12.32 -0.24
N HIS A 88 -19.58 -13.37 -1.06
CA HIS A 88 -20.29 -14.64 -0.89
C HIS A 88 -19.61 -15.59 0.10
N LEU A 89 -18.38 -15.30 0.53
CA LEU A 89 -17.66 -16.15 1.48
C LEU A 89 -18.28 -16.07 2.89
N PRO A 90 -18.24 -17.15 3.67
CA PRO A 90 -18.76 -17.15 5.03
C PRO A 90 -17.97 -16.18 5.92
N THR A 91 -18.66 -15.56 6.86
CA THR A 91 -18.04 -14.71 7.88
C THR A 91 -17.90 -15.46 9.20
N ARG A 92 -17.00 -15.03 10.08
CA ARG A 92 -16.89 -15.61 11.44
C ARG A 92 -18.25 -15.60 12.17
N ALA A 93 -19.06 -14.56 11.94
CA ALA A 93 -20.38 -14.43 12.57
C ALA A 93 -21.42 -15.42 12.02
N SER A 94 -21.25 -15.91 10.78
CA SER A 94 -22.14 -16.91 10.19
C SER A 94 -21.75 -18.36 10.49
N LEU A 95 -20.62 -18.59 11.16
CA LEU A 95 -20.20 -19.93 11.58
C LEU A 95 -20.95 -20.36 12.84
N PRO A 96 -21.41 -21.62 12.92
CA PRO A 96 -21.98 -22.14 14.16
C PRO A 96 -20.93 -22.06 15.29
N PRO A 97 -21.35 -21.79 16.55
CA PRO A 97 -20.43 -21.84 17.68
C PRO A 97 -19.76 -23.21 17.70
N GLN A 98 -18.42 -23.23 17.77
CA GLN A 98 -17.70 -24.50 17.86
C GLN A 98 -18.11 -25.21 19.15
N PRO A 99 -18.37 -26.53 19.12
CA PRO A 99 -18.59 -27.29 20.34
C PRO A 99 -17.38 -27.09 21.24
N GLU A 100 -17.63 -26.71 22.50
CA GLU A 100 -16.58 -26.55 23.50
C GLU A 100 -15.73 -27.82 23.50
N GLN A 101 -14.46 -27.71 23.11
CA GLN A 101 -13.54 -28.83 23.23
C GLN A 101 -13.46 -29.16 24.71
N PRO A 102 -13.76 -30.41 25.13
CA PRO A 102 -13.70 -30.76 26.53
C PRO A 102 -12.30 -30.43 27.04
N ARG A 103 -12.26 -29.52 28.02
CA ARG A 103 -11.03 -29.16 28.71
C ARG A 103 -10.56 -30.44 29.39
N ILE A 104 -9.53 -31.07 28.84
CA ILE A 104 -8.90 -32.22 29.50
C ILE A 104 -8.25 -31.65 30.77
N VAL A 105 -8.85 -32.00 31.91
CA VAL A 105 -8.37 -31.66 33.26
C VAL A 105 -7.34 -32.69 33.70
#